data_AF-A0A3B9IDX8-F1
#
_entry.id   AF-A0A3B9IDX8-F1
#
_cell.length_a   1.000
_cell.length_b   1.000
_cell.length_c   1.000
_cell.angle_alpha   90.00
_cell.angle_beta   90.00
_cell.angle_gamma   90.00
#
_symmetry.space_group_name_H-M   'P 1'
#
loop_
_entity.id
_entity.type
_entity.pdbx_description
1 polymer ?
#
loop_
_entity_poly.entity_id
_entity_poly.type
_entity_poly.pdbx_seq_one_letter_code
_entity_poly.pdbx_strand_id
1 'polypeptide(L)'
;GTLFLDEVSDLPMETQGKVVRALHEQRFTRLGGERPIEVDVRVVAATNRDLASEIQSGRFREDLFYRLNVVPLRVPSLKERRDDIP
;
A
#
# COMPACT_ATOMS: atom_id res chain seq x y z
N GLY A 1 -2.25 -15.20 -5.23
CA GLY A 1 -2.00 -14.31 -6.39
C GLY A 1 -1.27 -13.05 -5.95
N THR A 2 -1.08 -12.03 -6.81
CA THR A 2 -0.47 -10.75 -6.41
C THR A 2 -1.42 -9.59 -6.66
N LEU A 3 -1.59 -8.73 -5.66
CA LEU A 3 -2.32 -7.47 -5.75
C LEU A 3 -1.30 -6.31 -5.80
N PHE A 4 -1.41 -5.48 -6.83
CA PHE A 4 -0.67 -4.23 -6.93
C PHE A 4 -1.57 -3.06 -6.55
N LEU A 5 -1.12 -2.23 -5.61
CA LEU A 5 -1.78 -1.00 -5.18
C LEU A 5 -0.93 0.18 -5.65
N ASP A 6 -1.36 0.83 -6.72
CA ASP A 6 -0.72 2.07 -7.17
C ASP A 6 -1.23 3.26 -6.35
N GLU A 7 -0.38 4.27 -6.19
CA GLU A 7 -0.65 5.49 -5.41
C GLU A 7 -1.35 5.23 -4.06
N VAL A 8 -0.78 4.33 -3.24
CA VAL A 8 -1.38 3.91 -1.96
C VAL A 8 -1.63 5.08 -1.00
N SER A 9 -0.91 6.19 -1.17
CA SER A 9 -1.10 7.46 -0.45
C SER A 9 -2.47 8.10 -0.67
N ASP A 10 -3.14 7.78 -1.78
CA ASP A 10 -4.38 8.42 -2.21
C ASP A 10 -5.61 7.64 -1.70
N LEU A 11 -5.38 6.50 -1.03
CA LEU A 11 -6.43 5.76 -0.36
C LEU A 11 -7.04 6.61 0.78
N PRO A 12 -8.39 6.73 0.84
CA PRO A 12 -9.05 7.31 1.99
C PRO A 12 -8.67 6.59 3.29
N MET A 13 -8.61 7.30 4.41
CA MET A 13 -8.22 6.75 5.72
C MET A 13 -9.02 5.51 6.13
N GLU A 14 -10.31 5.47 5.81
CA GLU A 14 -11.16 4.30 6.07
C GLU A 14 -10.71 3.08 5.24
N THR A 15 -10.40 3.28 3.96
CA THR A 15 -9.90 2.23 3.07
C THR A 15 -8.53 1.73 3.54
N GLN A 16 -7.64 2.63 3.98
CA GLN A 16 -6.35 2.23 4.57
C GLN A 16 -6.54 1.27 5.76
N GLY A 17 -7.50 1.56 6.65
CA GLY A 17 -7.83 0.67 7.78
C GLY A 17 -8.33 -0.71 7.33
N LYS A 18 -9.16 -0.76 6.27
CA LYS A 18 -9.62 -2.04 5.69
C LYS A 18 -8.45 -2.84 5.09
N VAL A 19 -7.48 -2.17 4.46
CA VAL A 19 -6.27 -2.82 3.93
C VAL A 19 -5.41 -3.40 5.05
N VAL A 20 -5.17 -2.64 6.14
CA VAL A 20 -4.44 -3.16 7.32
C VAL A 20 -5.08 -4.44 7.83
N ARG A 21 -6.41 -4.43 7.98
CA ARG A 21 -7.15 -5.60 8.44
C ARG A 21 -7.00 -6.80 7.51
N ALA A 22 -7.13 -6.59 6.20
CA ALA A 22 -6.96 -7.66 5.21
C ALA A 22 -5.53 -8.24 5.21
N LEU A 23 -4.50 -7.38 5.34
CA LEU A 23 -3.10 -7.79 5.44
C LEU A 23 -2.81 -8.57 6.74
N HIS A 24 -3.49 -8.24 7.83
CA HIS A 24 -3.29 -8.87 9.12
C HIS A 24 -4.07 -10.18 9.27
N GLU A 25 -5.36 -10.18 8.93
CA GLU A 25 -6.26 -11.32 9.12
C GLU A 25 -6.23 -12.31 7.94
N GLN A 26 -5.60 -11.93 6.82
CA GLN A 26 -5.68 -12.66 5.54
C GLN A 26 -7.13 -12.98 5.13
N ARG A 27 -8.04 -12.11 5.54
CA ARG A 27 -9.49 -12.24 5.38
C ARG A 27 -10.11 -10.87 5.15
N PHE A 28 -11.19 -10.84 4.38
CA PHE A 28 -12.00 -9.64 4.24
C PHE A 28 -13.48 -9.98 4.04
N THR A 29 -14.36 -9.02 4.31
CA THR A 29 -15.80 -9.16 4.05
C THR A 29 -16.18 -8.29 2.87
N ARG A 30 -17.01 -8.81 1.96
CA ARG A 30 -17.56 -8.01 0.86
C ARG A 30 -18.45 -6.89 1.40
N LEU A 31 -18.60 -5.81 0.63
CA LEU A 31 -19.57 -4.77 0.96
C LEU A 31 -20.97 -5.38 1.04
N GLY A 32 -21.66 -5.17 2.17
CA GLY A 32 -22.96 -5.76 2.46
C GLY A 32 -22.95 -7.28 2.74
N GLY A 33 -21.78 -7.91 2.77
CA GLY A 33 -21.63 -9.30 3.19
C GLY A 33 -21.46 -9.43 4.69
N GLU A 34 -21.80 -10.60 5.23
CA GLU A 34 -21.60 -10.91 6.66
C GLU A 34 -20.47 -11.91 6.90
N ARG A 35 -20.10 -12.69 5.87
CA ARG A 35 -19.12 -13.77 5.99
C ARG A 35 -17.74 -13.31 5.53
N PRO A 36 -16.69 -13.50 6.35
CA PRO A 36 -15.32 -13.24 5.92
C PRO A 36 -14.89 -14.28 4.87
N ILE A 37 -14.04 -13.85 3.96
CA ILE A 37 -13.45 -14.64 2.87
C ILE A 37 -11.95 -14.68 3.09
N GLU A 38 -11.38 -15.89 3.19
CA GLU A 38 -9.93 -16.09 3.26
C GLU A 38 -9.26 -15.81 1.92
N VAL A 39 -8.07 -15.21 1.98
CA VAL A 39 -7.26 -14.90 0.81
C VAL A 39 -5.78 -15.17 1.05
N ASP A 40 -5.16 -15.78 0.05
CA ASP A 40 -3.71 -15.88 -0.07
C ASP A 40 -3.22 -14.97 -1.22
N VAL A 41 -2.79 -13.77 -0.83
CA VAL A 41 -2.41 -12.72 -1.76
C VAL A 41 -1.13 -12.05 -1.28
N ARG A 42 -0.15 -11.97 -2.19
CA ARG A 42 1.00 -11.10 -2.05
C ARG A 42 0.60 -9.68 -2.40
N VAL A 43 0.99 -8.70 -1.57
CA VAL A 43 0.72 -7.28 -1.84
C VAL A 43 2.00 -6.57 -2.23
N VAL A 44 1.91 -5.75 -3.28
CA VAL A 44 2.95 -4.80 -3.70
C VAL A 44 2.28 -3.43 -3.78
N ALA A 45 2.87 -2.42 -3.15
CA ALA A 45 2.32 -1.07 -3.16
C ALA A 45 3.34 -0.09 -3.74
N ALA A 46 2.85 0.95 -4.40
CA ALA A 46 3.64 2.05 -4.92
C ALA A 46 3.02 3.40 -4.51
N THR A 47 3.85 4.43 -4.45
CA THR A 47 3.44 5.82 -4.29
C THR A 47 4.54 6.75 -4.79
N ASN A 48 4.15 7.92 -5.26
CA ASN A 48 5.05 9.02 -5.62
C ASN A 48 5.19 10.06 -4.49
N ARG A 49 4.50 9.88 -3.35
CA ARG A 49 4.53 10.78 -2.20
C ARG A 49 5.44 10.25 -1.10
N ASP A 50 5.98 11.15 -0.29
CA ASP A 50 6.72 10.78 0.92
C ASP A 50 5.76 10.36 2.03
N LEU A 51 5.69 9.06 2.31
CA LEU A 51 4.78 8.51 3.33
C LEU A 51 5.13 9.00 4.74
N ALA A 52 6.39 9.33 5.04
CA ALA A 52 6.75 9.87 6.35
C ALA A 52 6.07 11.23 6.60
N SER A 53 6.06 12.10 5.60
CA SER A 53 5.32 13.37 5.64
C SER A 53 3.80 13.17 5.67
N GLU A 54 3.26 12.22 4.91
CA GLU A 54 1.83 11.92 4.93
C GLU A 54 1.36 11.40 6.30
N ILE A 55 2.17 10.58 6.98
CA ILE A 55 1.91 10.12 8.36
C ILE A 55 1.89 11.31 9.33
N GLN A 56 2.91 12.18 9.29
CA GLN A 56 2.97 13.36 10.16
C GLN A 56 1.77 14.29 9.97
N SER A 57 1.24 14.35 8.75
CA SER A 57 0.05 15.13 8.42
C SER A 57 -1.28 14.45 8.74
N GLY A 58 -1.26 13.22 9.26
CA GLY A 58 -2.45 12.43 9.59
C GLY A 58 -3.22 11.90 8.37
N ARG A 59 -2.62 11.94 7.17
CA ARG A 59 -3.25 11.48 5.91
C ARG A 59 -2.90 10.04 5.55
N PHE A 60 -1.92 9.46 6.24
CA PHE A 60 -1.55 8.07 6.08
C PHE A 60 -1.39 7.38 7.42
N ARG A 61 -1.91 6.15 7.54
CA ARG A 61 -1.80 5.40 8.79
C ARG A 61 -0.41 4.81 8.95
N GLU A 62 0.18 5.05 10.11
CA GLU A 62 1.50 4.52 10.47
C GLU A 62 1.51 2.97 10.52
N ASP A 63 0.42 2.34 10.98
CA ASP A 63 0.30 0.88 11.03
C ASP A 63 0.27 0.23 9.63
N LEU A 64 -0.36 0.89 8.65
CA LEU A 64 -0.31 0.48 7.25
C LEU A 64 1.09 0.62 6.67
N PHE A 65 1.79 1.72 6.99
CA PHE A 65 3.16 1.93 6.54
C PHE A 65 4.07 0.79 7.00
N TYR A 66 4.07 0.43 8.28
CA TYR A 66 4.91 -0.66 8.77
C TYR A 66 4.56 -2.03 8.17
N ARG A 67 3.29 -2.26 7.79
CA ARG A 67 2.89 -3.50 7.11
C ARG A 67 3.38 -3.57 5.66
N LEU A 68 3.46 -2.45 4.96
CA LEU A 68 3.90 -2.38 3.56
C LEU A 68 5.42 -2.23 3.44
N ASN A 69 6.06 -1.52 4.37
CA ASN A 69 7.48 -1.12 4.32
C ASN A 69 8.45 -2.21 4.78
N VAL A 70 8.14 -3.48 4.50
CA VAL A 70 9.01 -4.63 4.86
C VAL A 70 10.17 -4.76 3.87
N VAL A 71 9.92 -4.53 2.59
CA VAL A 71 10.93 -4.56 1.52
C VAL A 71 10.80 -3.28 0.69
N PRO A 72 11.37 -2.15 1.16
CA PRO A 72 11.30 -0.89 0.43
C PRO A 72 12.13 -0.95 -0.85
N LEU A 73 11.55 -0.45 -1.95
CA LEU A 73 12.24 -0.33 -3.24
C LEU A 73 12.11 1.11 -3.75
N ARG A 74 13.24 1.82 -3.82
CA ARG A 74 13.32 3.13 -4.46
C ARG A 74 13.56 2.94 -5.96
N VAL A 75 12.64 3.43 -6.78
CA VAL A 75 12.83 3.50 -8.24
C VAL A 75 13.44 4.86 -8.58
N PRO A 76 14.66 4.94 -9.14
CA PRO A 76 15.26 6.21 -9.53
C PRO A 76 14.52 6.84 -10.71
N SER A 77 14.52 8.16 -10.77
CA SER A 77 14.02 8.90 -11.93
C SER A 77 14.90 8.68 -13.16
N LEU A 78 14.35 8.87 -14.37
CA LEU A 78 15.14 8.80 -15.60
C LEU A 78 16.30 9.82 -15.64
N LYS A 79 16.16 10.96 -14.96
CA LYS A 79 17.26 11.94 -14.82
C LYS A 79 18.48 11.36 -14.09
N GLU A 80 18.27 10.41 -13.18
CA GLU A 80 19.32 9.70 -12.44
C GLU A 80 19.83 8.47 -13.20
N ARG A 81 19.16 8.08 -14.30
CA ARG A 81 19.47 6.90 -15.12
C ARG A 81 19.62 7.29 -16.60
N ARG A 82 20.42 8.33 -16.88
CA ARG A 82 20.58 8.87 -18.24
C ARG A 82 21.15 7.85 -19.22
N ASP A 83 22.00 6.95 -18.75
CA ASP A 83 22.61 5.91 -19.59
C ASP A 83 21.61 4.88 -20.13
N ASP A 84 20.39 4.82 -19.56
CA ASP A 84 19.30 3.98 -20.06
C ASP A 84 18.50 4.64 -21.21
N ILE A 85 18.82 5.88 -21.59
CA ILE A 85 18.15 6.65 -22.64
C ILE A 85 19.07 6.69 -23.88
N PRO A 86 18.70 6.04 -25.02
CA PRO A 86 19.49 6.02 -26.25
C PRO A 86 19.72 7.39 -26.90
#